data_AF-A0A1R1LAY6-F1
#
_entry.id   AF-A0A1R1LAY6-F1
#
_cell.length_a   1.000
_cell.length_b   1.000
_cell.length_c   1.000
_cell.angle_alpha   90.00
_cell.angle_beta   90.00
_cell.angle_gamma   90.00
#
_symmetry.space_group_name_H-M   'P 1'
#
loop_
_entity.id
_entity.type
_entity.pdbx_description
1 polymer ?
#
loop_
_entity_poly.entity_id
_entity_poly.type
_entity_poly.pdbx_seq_one_letter_code
_entity_poly.pdbx_strand_id
1 'polypeptide(L)' 'MPSVQIKDVPEATHAVLRQRAAAAHQSLQEYLRSRLIDEASRPTLEDVLARAGGRAGGSAPFSDTVRAVRDDRDRR' A
#
# COMPACT_ATOMS: atom_id res chain seq x y z
N MET A 1 11.54 -13.63 13.94
CA MET A 1 11.20 -13.05 12.62
C MET A 1 10.04 -13.84 12.05
N PRO A 2 9.03 -13.21 11.43
CA PRO A 2 7.93 -13.94 10.80
C PRO A 2 8.45 -14.75 9.61
N SER A 3 7.98 -16.00 9.47
CA SER A 3 8.26 -16.88 8.34
C SER A 3 6.95 -17.28 7.67
N VAL A 4 7.01 -17.52 6.36
CA VAL A 4 5.85 -17.92 5.56
C VAL A 4 6.23 -19.19 4.80
N GLN A 5 5.41 -20.23 4.94
CA GLN A 5 5.51 -21.46 4.17
C GLN A 5 4.34 -21.52 3.20
N ILE A 6 4.62 -21.64 1.90
CA ILE A 6 3.62 -21.82 0.86
C ILE A 6 3.62 -23.30 0.47
N LYS A 7 2.47 -23.96 0.69
CA LYS A 7 2.29 -25.38 0.37
C LYS A 7 1.67 -25.53 -1.02
N ASP A 8 1.86 -26.71 -1.61
CA ASP A 8 1.19 -27.14 -2.85
C ASP A 8 1.41 -26.19 -4.03
N VAL A 9 2.59 -25.56 -4.11
CA VAL A 9 2.98 -24.76 -5.27
C VAL A 9 3.20 -25.70 -6.45
N PRO A 10 2.50 -25.50 -7.60
CA PRO A 10 2.72 -26.34 -8.77
C PRO A 10 4.19 -26.32 -9.21
N GLU A 11 4.75 -27.48 -9.55
CA GLU A 11 6.17 -27.62 -9.88
C GLU A 11 6.58 -26.66 -11.02
N ALA A 12 5.73 -26.50 -12.03
CA ALA A 12 5.97 -25.57 -13.13
C ALA A 12 6.11 -24.11 -12.64
N THR A 13 5.28 -23.68 -11.69
CA THR A 13 5.35 -22.35 -11.09
C THR A 13 6.63 -22.20 -10.27
N HIS A 14 6.99 -23.21 -9.47
CA HIS A 14 8.22 -23.21 -8.69
C HIS A 14 9.46 -23.12 -9.57
N ALA A 15 9.51 -23.85 -10.69
CA ALA A 15 10.61 -23.82 -11.64
C ALA A 15 10.77 -22.42 -12.28
N VAL A 16 9.68 -21.80 -12.71
CA VAL A 16 9.69 -20.43 -13.26
C VAL A 16 10.20 -19.41 -12.24
N LEU A 17 9.75 -19.50 -10.99
CA LEU A 17 10.19 -18.59 -9.92
C LEU A 17 11.68 -18.78 -9.61
N ARG A 18 12.17 -20.02 -9.60
CA ARG A 18 13.60 -20.32 -9.42
C ARG A 18 14.44 -19.74 -10.55
N GLN A 19 13.99 -19.88 -11.80
CA GLN A 19 14.67 -19.31 -12.96
C GLN A 19 14.74 -17.78 -12.88
N ARG A 20 13.64 -17.13 -12.49
CA ARG A 20 13.60 -15.67 -12.32
C ARG A 20 14.50 -15.18 -11.20
N ALA A 21 14.53 -15.90 -10.07
CA ALA A 21 15.43 -15.60 -8.96
C ALA A 21 16.91 -15.69 -9.40
N ALA A 22 17.27 -16.76 -10.12
CA ALA A 22 18.61 -16.91 -10.68
C ALA A 22 18.98 -15.79 -11.66
N ALA A 23 18.05 -15.40 -12.55
CA ALA A 23 18.27 -14.28 -13.48
C ALA A 23 18.42 -12.93 -12.77
N ALA A 24 17.84 -12.78 -11.58
CA ALA A 24 18.00 -11.60 -10.71
C ALA A 24 19.22 -11.70 -9.77
N HIS A 25 20.04 -12.75 -9.87
CA HIS A 25 21.15 -13.05 -8.96
C HIS A 25 20.75 -13.11 -7.48
N GLN A 26 19.55 -13.62 -7.21
CA GLN A 26 18.98 -13.75 -5.87
C GLN A 26 18.72 -15.23 -5.55
N SER A 27 18.78 -15.58 -4.27
CA SER A 27 18.17 -16.83 -3.83
C SER A 27 16.65 -16.78 -4.04
N LEU A 28 16.00 -17.94 -4.17
CA LEU A 28 14.54 -18.01 -4.33
C LEU A 28 13.81 -17.34 -3.15
N GLN A 29 14.31 -17.48 -1.93
CA GLN A 29 13.74 -16.84 -0.75
C GLN A 29 13.84 -15.31 -0.82
N GLU A 30 14.98 -14.76 -1.20
CA GLU A 30 15.16 -13.31 -1.35
C GLU A 30 14.28 -12.73 -2.44
N TYR A 31 14.21 -13.42 -3.59
CA TYR A 31 13.35 -13.05 -4.70
C TYR A 31 11.87 -13.05 -4.29
N LEU A 32 11.39 -14.09 -3.60
CA LEU A 32 10.00 -14.12 -3.15
C LEU A 32 9.71 -13.08 -2.06
N ARG A 33 10.65 -12.86 -1.14
CA ARG A 33 10.53 -11.82 -0.13
C ARG A 33 10.39 -10.44 -0.74
N SER A 34 11.24 -10.07 -1.71
CA SER A 34 11.17 -8.76 -2.37
C SER A 34 9.82 -8.58 -3.07
N ARG A 35 9.35 -9.62 -3.79
CA ARG A 35 8.04 -9.61 -4.45
C ARG A 35 6.87 -9.46 -3.47
N LEU A 36 6.91 -10.13 -2.32
CA LEU A 36 5.88 -10.00 -1.28
C LEU A 36 5.89 -8.63 -0.61
N ILE A 37 7.07 -8.05 -0.39
CA ILE A 37 7.20 -6.68 0.14
C ILE A 37 6.63 -5.69 -0.87
N ASP A 38 6.99 -5.82 -2.15
CA ASP A 38 6.49 -4.94 -3.21
C ASP A 38 4.97 -5.03 -3.33
N GLU A 39 4.40 -6.24 -3.27
CA GLU A 39 2.95 -6.46 -3.29
C GLU A 39 2.27 -5.79 -2.09
N ALA A 40 2.77 -6.03 -0.88
CA ALA A 40 2.22 -5.45 0.35
C ALA A 40 2.44 -3.93 0.48
N SER A 41 3.40 -3.36 -0.23
CA SER A 41 3.68 -1.92 -0.22
C SER A 41 2.59 -1.10 -0.94
N ARG A 42 1.81 -1.75 -1.81
CA ARG A 42 0.77 -1.10 -2.62
C ARG A 42 -0.58 -1.26 -1.93
N PRO A 43 -1.16 -0.19 -1.37
CA PRO A 43 -2.49 -0.27 -0.79
C PRO A 43 -3.50 -0.58 -1.89
N THR A 44 -4.43 -1.48 -1.60
CA THR A 44 -5.55 -1.73 -2.50
C THR A 44 -6.47 -0.51 -2.57
N LEU A 45 -7.33 -0.43 -3.60
CA LEU A 45 -8.35 0.62 -3.66
C LEU A 45 -9.25 0.57 -2.41
N GLU A 46 -9.57 -0.63 -1.94
CA GLU A 46 -10.35 -0.85 -0.71
C GLU A 46 -9.61 -0.31 0.52
N ASP A 47 -8.30 -0.55 0.66
CA ASP A 47 -7.50 0.03 1.75
C ASP A 47 -7.46 1.56 1.69
N VAL A 48 -7.39 2.12 0.48
CA VAL A 48 -7.43 3.58 0.27
C VAL A 48 -8.80 4.13 0.63
N LEU A 49 -9.89 3.48 0.20
CA LEU A 49 -11.26 3.89 0.51
C LEU A 49 -11.60 3.73 1.99
N ALA A 50 -11.16 2.66 2.64
CA ALA A 50 -11.29 2.47 4.09
C ALA A 50 -10.51 3.55 4.87
N ARG A 51 -9.29 3.87 4.42
CA ARG A 51 -8.50 4.97 4.96
C ARG A 51 -9.14 6.35 4.72
N ALA A 52 -9.78 6.54 3.56
CA ALA A 52 -10.50 7.76 3.23
C ALA A 52 -11.81 7.89 4.03
N GLY A 53 -12.52 6.78 4.28
CA GLY A 53 -13.70 6.73 5.15
C GLY A 53 -13.35 7.04 6.61
N GLY A 54 -12.14 6.67 7.07
CA GLY A 54 -11.58 7.11 8.35
C GLY A 54 -11.20 8.59 8.40
N ARG A 55 -11.00 9.22 7.24
CA ARG A 55 -11.01 10.68 7.07
C ARG A 55 -12.42 11.12 6.69
N ALA A 56 -13.41 10.82 7.53
CA ALA A 56 -14.58 11.67 7.57
C ALA A 56 -14.05 13.09 7.79
N GLY A 57 -14.14 13.95 6.77
CA GLY A 57 -13.68 15.32 6.87
C GLY A 57 -14.26 15.96 8.13
N GLY A 58 -13.51 16.89 8.74
CA GLY A 58 -14.03 17.65 9.86
C GLY A 58 -15.30 18.38 9.45
N SER A 59 -16.37 18.23 10.23
CA SER A 59 -17.56 19.06 10.08
C SER A 59 -17.30 20.39 10.77
N ALA A 60 -17.21 21.47 9.99
CA ALA A 60 -17.18 22.83 10.51
C ALA A 60 -18.51 23.53 10.23
N PRO A 61 -19.07 24.30 11.18
CA PRO A 61 -20.22 25.14 10.92
C PRO A 61 -19.93 26.10 9.77
N PHE A 62 -20.88 26.26 8.84
CA PHE A 62 -20.73 27.12 7.66
C PHE A 62 -20.30 28.55 8.03
N SER A 63 -20.81 29.08 9.14
CA SER A 63 -20.44 30.38 9.68
C SER A 63 -18.95 30.49 10.02
N ASP A 64 -18.37 29.44 10.59
CA ASP A 64 -16.96 29.42 10.97
C ASP A 64 -16.04 29.31 9.75
N THR A 65 -16.45 28.54 8.74
CA THR A 65 -15.74 28.47 7.46
C THR A 65 -15.77 29.81 6.73
N VAL A 66 -16.93 30.48 6.69
CA VAL A 66 -17.06 31.80 6.06
C VAL A 66 -16.20 32.85 6.78
N ARG A 67 -16.18 32.84 8.11
CA ARG A 67 -15.32 33.74 8.90
C ARG A 67 -13.85 33.52 8.60
N ALA A 68 -13.38 32.28 8.61
CA ALA A 68 -11.97 31.96 8.32
C ALA A 68 -11.53 32.44 6.92
N VAL A 69 -12.39 32.32 5.91
CA VAL A 69 -12.10 32.80 4.54
C VAL A 69 -12.05 34.33 4.46
N ARG A 70 -12.93 35.03 5.19
CA ARG A 70 -12.91 36.50 5.25
C ARG A 70 -11.65 37.00 5.95
N ASP A 71 -11.31 36.42 7.09
CA ASP A 71 -10.11 36.77 7.85
C ASP A 71 -8.82 36.54 7.04
N ASP A 72 -8.76 35.55 6.14
CA ASP A 72 -7.61 35.36 5.23
C ASP A 72 -7.56 36.43 4.13
N ARG A 73 -8.71 36.79 3.57
CA ARG A 73 -8.81 37.81 2.53
C ARG A 73 -8.44 39.20 3.06
N ASP A 74 -8.85 39.53 4.27
CA ASP A 74 -8.59 40.83 4.89
C ASP A 74 -7.12 40.99 5.31
N ARG A 75 -6.35 39.89 5.35
CA ARG A 75 -4.90 39.90 5.61
C ARG A 75 -4.04 40.01 4.35
N ARG A 76 -4.63 39.98 3.15
CA ARG A 76 -3.94 40.16 1.86
C ARG A 76 -4.09 41.58 1.36
#